data_AF-A0A015JCG7-F1
#
_entry.id   AF-A0A015JCG7-F1
#
_cell.length_a   1.000
_cell.length_b   1.000
_cell.length_c   1.000
_cell.angle_alpha   90.00
_cell.angle_beta   90.00
_cell.angle_gamma   90.00
#
_symmetry.space_group_name_H-M   'P 1'
#
loop_
_entity.id
_entity.type
_entity.pdbx_description
1 polymer ?
#
loop_
_entity_poly.entity_id
_entity_poly.type
_entity_poly.pdbx_seq_one_letter_code
_entity_poly.pdbx_strand_id
1 'polypeptide(L)'
;MDSMEIDDTSVPLPKEFNQLYAILKFFSEPVRYDSKMQDNISYEIFINICYHLPPKDLLMLACVCKHFKNMLDGNILSISWDIWKTSRERFTPFKDMDPPKGLSEQKFSRLLNFENGCEFCKSKDKRIQIYWVACVRSCKECLQKRAKRRQELEVEWKIESEVFTGTPHIVPCPDDDGQTQYYWVPHITSSQSNFLGVNILKRGEWTVKKKQEIQNVIDESLDRYHWATRCWQEQLKEQKDHLQNVIRKFCDRYTSYTPETLSKYTIVSEMLSKIEINPFVQKNWSIFQLNLIEALNSRPLPSNLMNDTFNSSLQPSKIPKRSEPVNIRPDRHYSENLPRKELYGPPRQKLKHNSSPKLPHDSNPNSMQIIRSIPNSTPLWENVMSHPTRNQSNQSNQLVRYNINNSTQDRVVLNRRNEIVKHLKLVALGVKQRNKRTAKTIPYTIGIHDVLFRYLPFCSSFINPPESPSKEYGGGYKKKKIYSTIIPQLQREAAVLSVSSGSRMENTQYHDILDVQGAINHHLDEHPVFKCRMCPDFNPSVIRKMKNHLREIHALLSEKDLSKLYVDPDAVINFLHFAFVPELNFLR
;
A
#
# COMPACT_ATOMS: atom_id res chain seq x y z
N MET A 1 77.56 -21.12 5.16
CA MET A 1 77.41 -22.14 6.21
C MET A 1 76.78 -21.42 7.39
N ASP A 2 75.48 -21.49 7.68
CA ASP A 2 74.46 -22.43 7.24
C ASP A 2 73.10 -21.73 7.12
N SER A 3 72.33 -22.22 6.15
CA SER A 3 70.95 -21.85 5.87
C SER A 3 70.05 -22.42 6.98
N MET A 4 69.27 -21.56 7.63
CA MET A 4 68.25 -21.98 8.59
C MET A 4 66.93 -22.11 7.82
N GLU A 5 66.62 -23.35 7.45
CA GLU A 5 65.35 -23.74 6.83
C GLU A 5 64.19 -23.37 7.77
N ILE A 6 63.27 -22.53 7.28
CA ILE A 6 61.99 -22.31 7.92
C ILE A 6 61.09 -23.44 7.43
N ASP A 7 60.84 -24.39 8.32
CA ASP A 7 59.92 -25.50 8.14
C ASP A 7 58.51 -24.96 7.92
N ASP A 8 58.01 -25.18 6.70
CA ASP A 8 56.70 -24.78 6.20
C ASP A 8 55.65 -25.69 6.85
N THR A 9 55.31 -25.37 8.10
CA THR A 9 54.25 -26.05 8.83
C THR A 9 52.90 -25.61 8.24
N SER A 10 52.50 -26.34 7.19
CA SER A 10 51.15 -26.32 6.63
C SER A 10 50.16 -26.78 7.70
N VAL A 11 49.69 -25.86 8.53
CA VAL A 11 48.54 -26.08 9.40
C VAL A 11 47.35 -26.37 8.47
N PRO A 12 46.73 -27.56 8.53
CA PRO A 12 45.59 -27.84 7.68
C PRO A 12 44.44 -26.94 8.12
N LEU A 13 44.12 -25.93 7.31
CA LEU A 13 42.90 -25.16 7.50
C LEU A 13 41.72 -26.15 7.56
N PRO A 14 40.80 -26.01 8.55
CA PRO A 14 39.70 -26.94 8.71
C PRO A 14 38.93 -27.07 7.40
N LYS A 15 38.57 -28.30 7.00
CA LYS A 15 37.79 -28.57 5.77
C LYS A 15 36.58 -27.63 5.62
N GLU A 16 36.01 -27.21 6.74
CA GLU A 16 34.92 -26.24 6.87
C GLU A 16 35.29 -24.84 6.34
N PHE A 17 36.50 -24.35 6.60
CA PHE A 17 36.98 -23.07 6.08
C PHE A 17 37.18 -23.13 4.56
N ASN A 18 37.74 -24.23 4.05
CA ASN A 18 37.91 -24.42 2.62
C ASN A 18 36.56 -24.58 1.90
N GLN A 19 35.58 -25.23 2.52
CA GLN A 19 34.21 -25.28 2.02
C GLN A 19 33.56 -23.90 2.02
N LEU A 20 33.68 -23.14 3.12
CA LEU A 20 33.14 -21.78 3.22
C LEU A 20 33.79 -20.86 2.17
N TYR A 21 35.11 -20.94 2.03
CA TYR A 21 35.85 -20.18 1.02
C TYR A 21 35.44 -20.57 -0.41
N ALA A 22 35.26 -21.86 -0.70
CA ALA A 22 34.77 -22.32 -2.00
C ALA A 22 33.34 -21.82 -2.29
N ILE A 23 32.46 -21.80 -1.29
CA ILE A 23 31.10 -21.26 -1.39
C ILE A 23 31.14 -19.76 -1.62
N LEU A 24 31.93 -19.02 -0.84
CA LEU A 24 32.07 -17.56 -0.99
C LEU A 24 32.70 -17.20 -2.34
N LYS A 25 33.70 -17.96 -2.78
CA LYS A 25 34.31 -17.82 -4.11
C LYS A 25 33.28 -18.05 -5.22
N PHE A 26 32.49 -19.12 -5.12
CA PHE A 26 31.39 -19.41 -6.03
C PHE A 26 30.35 -18.28 -6.09
N PHE A 27 29.99 -17.69 -4.95
CA PHE A 27 29.09 -16.53 -4.92
C PHE A 27 29.73 -15.22 -5.40
N SER A 28 31.06 -15.11 -5.33
CA SER A 28 31.81 -13.93 -5.78
C SER A 28 32.09 -13.94 -7.29
N GLU A 29 32.05 -15.11 -7.93
CA GLU A 29 32.22 -15.23 -9.36
C GLU A 29 30.94 -14.74 -10.08
N PRO A 30 31.03 -13.75 -10.99
CA PRO A 30 29.87 -13.25 -11.68
C PRO A 30 29.29 -14.37 -12.55
N VAL A 31 28.05 -14.76 -12.26
CA VAL A 31 27.38 -15.81 -13.04
C VAL A 31 27.22 -15.32 -14.48
N ARG A 32 27.97 -15.93 -15.40
CA ARG A 32 27.84 -15.68 -16.83
C ARG A 32 26.72 -16.54 -17.37
N TYR A 33 25.66 -15.90 -17.84
CA TYR A 33 24.56 -16.57 -18.52
C TYR A 33 24.66 -16.30 -20.02
N ASP A 34 24.64 -17.36 -20.82
CA ASP A 34 24.55 -17.26 -22.29
C ASP A 34 23.15 -16.82 -22.76
N SER A 35 22.18 -16.70 -21.84
CA SER A 35 20.79 -16.26 -22.05
C SER A 35 20.34 -15.23 -20.99
N LYS A 36 19.12 -14.67 -21.11
CA LYS A 36 18.61 -13.71 -20.12
C LYS A 36 18.42 -14.42 -18.77
N MET A 37 18.97 -13.86 -17.68
CA MET A 37 18.85 -14.36 -16.29
C MET A 37 17.42 -14.77 -15.88
N GLN A 38 16.41 -14.13 -16.46
CA GLN A 38 14.98 -14.36 -16.24
C GLN A 38 14.50 -15.75 -16.70
N ASP A 39 15.23 -16.38 -17.64
CA ASP A 39 14.83 -17.63 -18.27
C ASP A 39 15.28 -18.88 -17.46
N ASN A 40 16.13 -18.68 -16.44
CA ASN A 40 16.77 -19.78 -15.69
C ASN A 40 16.37 -19.83 -14.21
N ILE A 41 15.74 -18.79 -13.65
CA ILE A 41 15.22 -18.83 -12.28
C ILE A 41 13.78 -19.35 -12.28
N SER A 42 13.51 -20.44 -11.56
CA SER A 42 12.15 -20.93 -11.44
C SER A 42 11.31 -19.93 -10.64
N TYR A 43 10.02 -19.86 -10.97
CA TYR A 43 9.07 -18.99 -10.26
C TYR A 43 9.04 -19.26 -8.75
N GLU A 44 9.17 -20.52 -8.34
CA GLU A 44 9.21 -20.94 -6.94
C GLU A 44 10.47 -20.44 -6.22
N ILE A 45 11.65 -20.57 -6.86
CA ILE A 45 12.90 -20.04 -6.31
C ILE A 45 12.82 -18.51 -6.20
N PHE A 46 12.28 -17.83 -7.21
CA PHE A 46 12.10 -16.38 -7.18
C PHE A 46 11.23 -15.94 -5.99
N ILE A 47 10.08 -16.58 -5.77
CA ILE A 47 9.20 -16.29 -4.63
C ILE A 47 9.94 -16.52 -3.31
N ASN A 48 10.64 -17.64 -3.18
CA ASN A 48 11.40 -17.96 -1.97
C ASN A 48 12.46 -16.91 -1.67
N ILE A 49 13.20 -16.44 -2.68
CA ILE A 49 14.13 -15.31 -2.54
C ILE A 49 13.38 -14.08 -2.03
N CYS A 50 12.24 -13.73 -2.65
CA CYS A 50 11.50 -12.52 -2.30
C CYS A 50 10.99 -12.50 -0.85
N TYR A 51 10.67 -13.65 -0.24
CA TYR A 51 10.30 -13.73 1.18
C TYR A 51 11.44 -13.38 2.16
N HIS A 52 12.67 -13.29 1.67
CA HIS A 52 13.85 -12.91 2.43
C HIS A 52 14.41 -11.54 2.05
N LEU A 53 13.72 -10.79 1.19
CA LEU A 53 14.14 -9.44 0.81
C LEU A 53 13.39 -8.37 1.61
N PRO A 54 14.07 -7.31 2.07
CA PRO A 54 13.42 -6.15 2.66
C PRO A 54 12.62 -5.37 1.61
N PRO A 55 11.65 -4.52 2.02
CA PRO A 55 10.78 -3.84 1.06
C PRO A 55 11.52 -2.97 0.06
N LYS A 56 12.64 -2.36 0.47
CA LYS A 56 13.52 -1.58 -0.42
C LYS A 56 14.03 -2.41 -1.59
N ASP A 57 14.54 -3.60 -1.32
CA ASP A 57 15.15 -4.45 -2.34
C ASP A 57 14.10 -5.00 -3.28
N LEU A 58 12.91 -5.33 -2.77
CA LEU A 58 11.75 -5.66 -3.61
C LEU A 58 11.36 -4.49 -4.52
N LEU A 59 11.41 -3.25 -4.02
CA LEU A 59 11.11 -2.06 -4.82
C LEU A 59 12.15 -1.85 -5.92
N MET A 60 13.44 -2.05 -5.61
CA MET A 60 14.50 -1.98 -6.62
C MET A 60 14.35 -3.11 -7.65
N LEU A 61 14.06 -4.32 -7.20
CA LEU A 61 13.87 -5.49 -8.06
C LEU A 61 12.72 -5.28 -9.05
N ALA A 62 11.62 -4.67 -8.60
CA ALA A 62 10.51 -4.27 -9.46
C ALA A 62 10.88 -3.20 -10.51
N CYS A 63 12.01 -2.50 -10.35
CA CYS A 63 12.53 -1.54 -11.33
C CYS A 63 13.53 -2.16 -12.33
N VAL A 64 14.06 -3.36 -12.07
CA VAL A 64 15.08 -3.99 -12.91
C VAL A 64 14.53 -4.40 -14.28
N CYS A 65 13.39 -5.09 -14.32
CA CYS A 65 12.76 -5.50 -15.57
C CYS A 65 11.24 -5.70 -15.44
N LYS A 66 10.55 -5.71 -16.60
CA LYS A 66 9.09 -5.92 -16.66
C LYS A 66 8.67 -7.25 -16.05
N HIS A 67 9.48 -8.30 -16.18
CA HIS A 67 9.17 -9.61 -15.62
C HIS A 67 9.11 -9.58 -14.08
N PHE A 68 10.15 -9.08 -13.42
CA PHE A 68 10.16 -8.92 -11.96
C PHE A 68 9.11 -7.94 -11.47
N LYS A 69 8.91 -6.83 -12.20
CA LYS A 69 7.80 -5.90 -11.92
C LYS A 69 6.46 -6.62 -11.88
N ASN A 70 6.17 -7.43 -12.90
CA ASN A 70 4.92 -8.15 -12.99
C ASN A 70 4.78 -9.24 -11.92
N MET A 71 5.89 -9.90 -11.55
CA MET A 71 5.88 -10.90 -10.48
C MET A 71 5.63 -10.29 -9.09
N LEU A 72 6.00 -9.02 -8.91
CA LEU A 72 5.81 -8.25 -7.69
C LEU A 72 4.61 -7.30 -7.77
N ASP A 73 3.72 -7.47 -8.75
CA ASP A 73 2.50 -6.68 -8.91
C ASP A 73 1.28 -7.49 -8.45
N GLY A 74 0.66 -7.05 -7.35
CA GLY A 74 -0.55 -7.67 -6.79
C GLY A 74 -1.75 -7.69 -7.73
N ASN A 75 -1.78 -6.82 -8.74
CA ASN A 75 -2.84 -6.83 -9.76
C ASN A 75 -2.69 -7.99 -10.75
N ILE A 76 -1.46 -8.47 -10.92
CA ILE A 76 -1.11 -9.55 -11.86
C ILE A 76 -1.05 -10.88 -11.10
N LEU A 77 -0.29 -10.93 -10.01
CA LEU A 77 -0.10 -12.13 -9.20
C LEU A 77 -0.51 -11.90 -7.75
N SER A 78 -1.50 -12.66 -7.28
CA SER A 78 -2.01 -12.54 -5.90
C SER A 78 -0.95 -12.82 -4.85
N ILE A 79 0.02 -13.71 -5.12
CA ILE A 79 1.13 -14.03 -4.20
C ILE A 79 1.98 -12.81 -3.86
N SER A 80 1.98 -11.79 -4.73
CA SER A 80 2.72 -10.55 -4.45
C SER A 80 2.25 -9.90 -3.16
N TRP A 81 0.96 -10.01 -2.80
CA TRP A 81 0.46 -9.51 -1.54
C TRP A 81 1.18 -10.16 -0.34
N ASP A 82 1.30 -11.49 -0.34
CA ASP A 82 2.00 -12.24 0.72
C ASP A 82 3.48 -11.88 0.77
N ILE A 83 4.13 -11.70 -0.39
CA ILE A 83 5.54 -11.28 -0.47
C ILE A 83 5.74 -9.92 0.20
N TRP A 84 4.95 -8.91 -0.18
CA TRP A 84 5.08 -7.56 0.38
C TRP A 84 4.74 -7.53 1.87
N LYS A 85 3.68 -8.22 2.28
CA LYS A 85 3.29 -8.34 3.69
C LYS A 85 4.39 -9.00 4.52
N THR A 86 4.88 -10.17 4.10
CA THR A 86 5.95 -10.90 4.79
C THR A 86 7.22 -10.05 4.89
N SER A 87 7.56 -9.35 3.80
CA SER A 87 8.72 -8.45 3.78
C SER A 87 8.57 -7.30 4.79
N ARG A 88 7.40 -6.66 4.85
CA ARG A 88 7.09 -5.62 5.83
C ARG A 88 7.19 -6.16 7.26
N GLU A 89 6.56 -7.29 7.54
CA GLU A 89 6.51 -7.89 8.87
C GLU A 89 7.88 -8.31 9.39
N ARG A 90 8.77 -8.77 8.52
CA ARG A 90 10.12 -9.22 8.89
C ARG A 90 11.15 -8.11 9.00
N PHE A 91 11.09 -7.11 8.12
CA PHE A 91 12.21 -6.20 7.90
C PHE A 91 11.92 -4.74 8.27
N THR A 92 10.75 -4.44 8.81
CA THR A 92 10.40 -3.06 9.18
C THR A 92 9.90 -2.98 10.62
N PRO A 93 10.07 -1.81 11.29
CA PRO A 93 9.41 -1.56 12.57
C PRO A 93 7.89 -1.51 12.42
N PHE A 94 7.38 -1.54 11.19
CA PHE A 94 5.97 -1.39 10.87
C PHE A 94 5.21 -2.72 10.70
N LYS A 95 5.68 -3.79 11.36
CA LYS A 95 5.14 -5.14 11.21
C LYS A 95 3.67 -5.29 11.62
N ASP A 96 3.23 -4.60 12.67
CA ASP A 96 1.89 -4.76 13.24
C ASP A 96 0.84 -3.83 12.61
N MET A 97 1.20 -3.06 11.57
CA MET A 97 0.27 -2.15 10.90
C MET A 97 -0.12 -2.66 9.53
N ASP A 98 -1.39 -3.00 9.37
CA ASP A 98 -1.94 -3.34 8.06
C ASP A 98 -2.08 -2.10 7.16
N PRO A 99 -2.07 -2.26 5.83
CA PRO A 99 -2.33 -1.15 4.91
C PRO A 99 -3.67 -0.46 5.19
N PRO A 100 -3.76 0.88 5.03
CA PRO A 100 -5.03 1.59 5.00
C PRO A 100 -6.00 0.97 3.99
N LYS A 101 -7.30 1.08 4.27
CA LYS A 101 -8.33 0.52 3.38
C LYS A 101 -8.19 1.07 1.96
N GLY A 102 -8.13 0.18 0.97
CA GLY A 102 -7.94 0.52 -0.44
C GLY A 102 -6.48 0.78 -0.87
N LEU A 103 -5.51 0.68 0.05
CA LEU A 103 -4.10 0.74 -0.27
C LEU A 103 -3.51 -0.67 -0.37
N SER A 104 -2.84 -0.98 -1.48
CA SER A 104 -2.16 -2.27 -1.64
C SER A 104 -0.90 -2.36 -0.78
N GLU A 105 -0.50 -3.57 -0.38
CA GLU A 105 0.75 -3.81 0.37
C GLU A 105 1.99 -3.24 -0.34
N GLN A 106 2.03 -3.27 -1.68
CA GLN A 106 3.10 -2.66 -2.45
C GLN A 106 3.12 -1.13 -2.30
N LYS A 107 1.98 -0.46 -2.44
CA LYS A 107 1.90 1.00 -2.28
C LYS A 107 2.20 1.40 -0.83
N PHE A 108 1.72 0.61 0.13
CA PHE A 108 2.00 0.80 1.54
C PHE A 108 3.50 0.64 1.85
N SER A 109 4.15 -0.39 1.31
CA SER A 109 5.60 -0.58 1.40
C SER A 109 6.38 0.60 0.81
N ARG A 110 5.91 1.18 -0.31
CA ARG A 110 6.51 2.42 -0.86
C ARG A 110 6.37 3.59 0.09
N LEU A 111 5.22 3.74 0.73
CA LEU A 111 4.93 4.82 1.68
C LEU A 111 5.80 4.72 2.93
N LEU A 112 6.05 3.50 3.41
CA LEU A 112 6.91 3.22 4.56
C LEU A 112 8.42 3.25 4.25
N ASN A 113 8.83 3.38 2.99
CA ASN A 113 10.25 3.44 2.63
C ASN A 113 10.86 4.84 2.86
N PHE A 114 11.10 5.19 4.14
CA PHE A 114 11.62 6.50 4.56
C PHE A 114 12.99 6.86 3.93
N GLU A 115 13.78 5.89 3.48
CA GLU A 115 15.08 6.17 2.85
C GLU A 115 14.99 6.92 1.52
N ASN A 116 13.85 6.82 0.84
CA ASN A 116 13.59 7.51 -0.42
C ASN A 116 13.28 9.01 -0.21
N GLY A 117 13.27 9.50 1.03
CA GLY A 117 13.00 10.91 1.33
C GLY A 117 11.56 11.31 0.97
N CYS A 118 11.37 12.61 0.71
CA CYS A 118 10.07 13.15 0.31
C CYS A 118 9.65 12.61 -1.06
N GLU A 119 8.40 12.17 -1.22
CA GLU A 119 7.88 11.65 -2.48
C GLU A 119 7.89 12.68 -3.61
N PHE A 120 7.84 13.97 -3.27
CA PHE A 120 7.77 15.06 -4.24
C PHE A 120 9.13 15.64 -4.61
N CYS A 121 9.86 16.19 -3.63
CA CYS A 121 11.16 16.81 -3.91
C CYS A 121 12.34 15.82 -3.88
N LYS A 122 12.11 14.56 -3.47
CA LYS A 122 13.14 13.51 -3.32
C LYS A 122 14.28 13.83 -2.36
N SER A 123 14.25 14.99 -1.70
CA SER A 123 15.21 15.42 -0.70
C SER A 123 15.22 14.44 0.47
N LYS A 124 16.42 14.03 0.88
CA LYS A 124 16.67 13.18 2.05
C LYS A 124 17.05 13.99 3.29
N ASP A 125 17.43 15.26 3.11
CA ASP A 125 17.88 16.17 4.18
C ASP A 125 16.73 16.93 4.86
N LYS A 126 15.48 16.56 4.56
CA LYS A 126 14.29 17.18 5.17
C LYS A 126 13.57 16.17 6.02
N ARG A 127 13.06 16.60 7.16
CA ARG A 127 12.16 15.77 7.97
C ARG A 127 10.92 15.44 7.16
N ILE A 128 10.62 14.15 7.07
CA ILE A 128 9.48 13.63 6.33
C ILE A 128 8.46 13.01 7.27
N GLN A 129 7.20 13.09 6.87
CA GLN A 129 6.08 12.48 7.56
C GLN A 129 5.16 11.82 6.54
N ILE A 130 4.46 10.77 6.97
CA ILE A 130 3.35 10.21 6.23
C ILE A 130 2.08 10.97 6.62
N TYR A 131 1.44 11.59 5.63
CA TYR A 131 0.13 12.21 5.79
C TYR A 131 -0.93 11.22 5.34
N TRP A 132 -1.46 10.46 6.31
CA TRP A 132 -2.28 9.27 6.07
C TRP A 132 -3.56 9.55 5.30
N VAL A 133 -4.24 10.68 5.58
CA VAL A 133 -5.42 11.12 4.81
C VAL A 133 -5.12 11.27 3.33
N ALA A 134 -3.94 11.77 2.98
CA ALA A 134 -3.51 11.94 1.59
C ALA A 134 -2.77 10.70 1.03
N CYS A 135 -2.45 9.71 1.88
CA CYS A 135 -1.60 8.57 1.55
C CYS A 135 -0.24 8.95 0.90
N VAL A 136 0.41 10.01 1.37
CA VAL A 136 1.70 10.50 0.81
C VAL A 136 2.77 10.68 1.88
N ARG A 137 4.03 10.39 1.53
CA ARG A 137 5.19 10.70 2.39
C ARG A 137 5.84 12.00 1.93
N SER A 138 5.69 13.05 2.72
CA SER A 138 6.11 14.40 2.31
C SER A 138 6.89 15.12 3.40
N CYS A 139 7.77 16.05 2.98
CA CYS A 139 8.19 17.13 3.86
C CYS A 139 7.06 18.18 3.98
N LYS A 140 7.11 18.98 5.05
CA LYS A 140 6.11 20.01 5.35
C LYS A 140 5.89 20.99 4.19
N GLU A 141 6.98 21.52 3.63
CA GLU A 141 6.92 22.49 2.52
C GLU A 141 6.23 21.91 1.27
N CYS A 142 6.52 20.65 0.92
CA CYS A 142 5.91 20.02 -0.25
C CYS A 142 4.45 19.67 -0.01
N LEU A 143 4.06 19.39 1.23
CA LEU A 143 2.66 19.21 1.60
C LEU A 143 1.90 20.53 1.44
N GLN A 144 2.41 21.63 2.00
CA GLN A 144 1.76 22.95 1.96
C GLN A 144 1.56 23.49 0.53
N LYS A 145 2.41 23.09 -0.43
CA LYS A 145 2.20 23.41 -1.85
C LYS A 145 1.03 22.66 -2.50
N ARG A 146 0.55 21.59 -1.87
CA ARG A 146 -0.42 20.64 -2.45
C ARG A 146 -1.68 20.45 -1.59
N ALA A 147 -1.66 20.96 -0.37
CA ALA A 147 -2.82 21.07 0.51
C ALA A 147 -3.13 22.54 0.72
N LYS A 148 -4.42 22.91 0.67
CA LYS A 148 -4.86 24.31 0.82
C LYS A 148 -5.74 24.47 2.05
N ARG A 149 -5.74 25.68 2.61
CA ARG A 149 -6.60 26.01 3.75
C ARG A 149 -8.05 26.07 3.32
N ARG A 150 -8.97 25.80 4.24
CA ARG A 150 -10.42 25.93 3.99
C ARG A 150 -10.79 27.29 3.38
N GLN A 151 -10.34 28.39 4.00
CA GLN A 151 -10.65 29.75 3.56
C GLN A 151 -10.20 30.03 2.11
N GLU A 152 -9.00 29.55 1.74
CA GLU A 152 -8.48 29.69 0.37
C GLU A 152 -9.35 28.91 -0.64
N LEU A 153 -9.77 27.71 -0.27
CA LEU A 153 -10.63 26.87 -1.11
C LEU A 153 -12.04 27.45 -1.26
N GLU A 154 -12.60 28.06 -0.20
CA GLU A 154 -13.89 28.74 -0.24
C GLU A 154 -13.84 29.98 -1.14
N VAL A 155 -12.81 30.83 -0.98
CA VAL A 155 -12.73 32.13 -1.66
C VAL A 155 -12.21 32.01 -3.09
N GLU A 156 -11.05 31.37 -3.28
CA GLU A 156 -10.36 31.35 -4.57
C GLU A 156 -10.87 30.22 -5.49
N TRP A 157 -11.20 29.06 -4.91
CA TRP A 157 -11.61 27.87 -5.67
C TRP A 157 -13.13 27.65 -5.68
N LYS A 158 -13.89 28.48 -4.95
CA LYS A 158 -15.35 28.43 -4.86
C LYS A 158 -15.89 27.05 -4.51
N ILE A 159 -15.21 26.37 -3.58
CA ILE A 159 -15.66 25.08 -3.05
C ILE A 159 -16.86 25.31 -2.12
N GLU A 160 -17.90 24.50 -2.28
CA GLU A 160 -19.15 24.60 -1.50
C GLU A 160 -18.91 24.20 -0.04
N SER A 161 -19.53 24.90 0.92
CA SER A 161 -19.29 24.70 2.36
C SER A 161 -19.56 23.26 2.81
N GLU A 162 -20.58 22.62 2.24
CA GLU A 162 -20.99 21.25 2.50
C GLU A 162 -19.93 20.23 2.07
N VAL A 163 -19.13 20.55 1.06
CA VAL A 163 -18.09 19.64 0.55
C VAL A 163 -16.97 19.45 1.57
N PHE A 164 -16.69 20.47 2.39
CA PHE A 164 -15.73 20.35 3.49
C PHE A 164 -16.20 19.41 4.60
N THR A 165 -17.51 19.30 4.82
CA THR A 165 -18.08 18.31 5.76
C THR A 165 -18.07 16.89 5.18
N GLY A 166 -18.01 16.80 3.85
CA GLY A 166 -17.91 15.58 3.05
C GLY A 166 -16.50 15.24 2.58
N THR A 167 -15.45 15.88 3.11
CA THR A 167 -14.04 15.59 2.76
C THR A 167 -13.15 15.54 4.00
N PRO A 168 -12.26 14.54 4.15
CA PRO A 168 -11.30 14.53 5.26
C PRO A 168 -10.24 15.62 5.08
N HIS A 169 -9.99 16.38 6.15
CA HIS A 169 -8.85 17.29 6.22
C HIS A 169 -7.58 16.52 6.65
N ILE A 170 -6.41 17.08 6.35
CA ILE A 170 -5.11 16.51 6.72
C ILE A 170 -4.97 16.49 8.24
N VAL A 171 -4.63 15.32 8.77
CA VAL A 171 -4.30 15.12 10.19
C VAL A 171 -2.97 14.36 10.34
N PRO A 172 -2.11 14.76 11.30
CA PRO A 172 -2.20 16.00 12.09
C PRO A 172 -1.99 17.25 11.22
N CYS A 173 -2.45 18.40 11.70
CA CYS A 173 -2.23 19.67 11.01
C CYS A 173 -0.72 19.98 10.93
N PRO A 174 -0.21 20.46 9.78
CA PRO A 174 1.21 20.76 9.62
C PRO A 174 1.72 22.00 10.38
N ASP A 175 0.83 22.91 10.84
CA ASP A 175 1.23 24.27 11.26
C ASP A 175 0.89 24.64 12.71
N ASP A 176 -0.37 24.48 13.13
CA ASP A 176 -0.93 25.19 14.30
C ASP A 176 -1.74 24.29 15.23
N ASP A 177 -1.30 23.04 15.39
CA ASP A 177 -1.92 22.07 16.31
C ASP A 177 -3.43 21.85 16.09
N GLY A 178 -3.89 22.04 14.86
CA GLY A 178 -5.26 21.73 14.43
C GLY A 178 -6.21 22.92 14.39
N GLN A 179 -5.73 24.15 14.64
CA GLN A 179 -6.57 25.35 14.49
C GLN A 179 -6.95 25.59 13.01
N THR A 180 -6.03 25.29 12.09
CA THR A 180 -6.28 25.41 10.64
C THR A 180 -6.51 24.05 10.01
N GLN A 181 -7.61 23.93 9.26
CA GLN A 181 -7.89 22.75 8.44
C GLN A 181 -7.26 22.91 7.06
N TYR A 182 -6.37 21.98 6.73
CA TYR A 182 -5.80 21.83 5.39
C TYR A 182 -6.47 20.67 4.67
N TYR A 183 -6.80 20.86 3.40
CA TYR A 183 -7.40 19.83 2.57
C TYR A 183 -6.45 19.46 1.44
N TRP A 184 -6.29 18.17 1.20
CA TRP A 184 -5.54 17.69 0.05
C TRP A 184 -6.28 18.07 -1.23
N VAL A 185 -5.63 18.84 -2.11
CA VAL A 185 -6.29 19.43 -3.29
C VAL A 185 -7.00 18.37 -4.14
N PRO A 186 -6.34 17.25 -4.53
CA PRO A 186 -7.01 16.21 -5.30
C PRO A 186 -8.28 15.62 -4.65
N HIS A 187 -8.29 15.51 -3.31
CA HIS A 187 -9.45 14.97 -2.60
C HIS A 187 -10.60 15.96 -2.59
N ILE A 188 -10.35 17.22 -2.22
CA ILE A 188 -11.42 18.22 -2.15
C ILE A 188 -11.99 18.56 -3.53
N THR A 189 -11.16 18.61 -4.58
CA THR A 189 -11.65 18.85 -5.95
C THR A 189 -12.49 17.68 -6.47
N SER A 190 -12.11 16.44 -6.13
CA SER A 190 -12.90 15.27 -6.47
C SER A 190 -14.23 15.24 -5.70
N SER A 191 -14.22 15.55 -4.41
CA SER A 191 -15.43 15.67 -3.60
C SER A 191 -16.36 16.75 -4.12
N GLN A 192 -15.84 17.92 -4.52
CA GLN A 192 -16.62 19.00 -5.13
C GLN A 192 -17.31 18.52 -6.41
N SER A 193 -16.55 17.88 -7.30
CA SER A 193 -17.08 17.36 -8.57
C SER A 193 -18.19 16.33 -8.32
N ASN A 194 -18.00 15.43 -7.35
CA ASN A 194 -19.00 14.45 -6.96
C ASN A 194 -20.24 15.11 -6.36
N PHE A 195 -20.07 16.10 -5.49
CA PHE A 195 -21.17 16.83 -4.86
C PHE A 195 -22.00 17.61 -5.87
N LEU A 196 -21.36 18.28 -6.83
CA LEU A 196 -22.06 19.00 -7.89
C LEU A 196 -22.86 18.06 -8.80
N GLY A 197 -22.35 16.84 -9.03
CA GLY A 197 -23.06 15.79 -9.77
C GLY A 197 -24.24 15.14 -9.02
N VAL A 198 -24.37 15.37 -7.71
CA VAL A 198 -25.52 14.89 -6.93
C VAL A 198 -26.71 15.81 -7.13
N ASN A 199 -27.89 15.20 -7.34
CA ASN A 199 -29.15 15.93 -7.40
C ASN A 199 -29.30 16.82 -6.16
N ILE A 200 -29.63 18.10 -6.38
CA ILE A 200 -29.74 19.13 -5.33
C ILE A 200 -30.57 18.65 -4.13
N LEU A 201 -31.69 17.98 -4.37
CA LEU A 201 -32.59 17.49 -3.33
C LEU A 201 -31.99 16.37 -2.47
N LYS A 202 -30.96 15.67 -2.97
CA LYS A 202 -30.26 14.57 -2.29
C LYS A 202 -28.90 14.98 -1.71
N ARG A 203 -28.49 16.24 -1.84
CA ARG A 203 -27.20 16.71 -1.33
C ARG A 203 -27.10 16.61 0.19
N GLY A 204 -28.20 16.85 0.91
CA GLY A 204 -28.24 16.66 2.38
C GLY A 204 -27.94 15.22 2.80
N GLU A 205 -28.59 14.24 2.15
CA GLU A 205 -28.34 12.80 2.40
C GLU A 205 -26.89 12.41 2.08
N TRP A 206 -26.35 12.92 0.97
CA TRP A 206 -24.96 12.70 0.59
C TRP A 206 -24.00 13.20 1.67
N THR A 207 -24.23 14.41 2.19
CA THR A 207 -23.39 15.01 3.22
C THR A 207 -23.40 14.22 4.52
N VAL A 208 -24.58 13.79 4.99
CA VAL A 208 -24.72 12.98 6.21
C VAL A 208 -23.99 11.64 6.05
N LYS A 209 -24.20 10.94 4.93
CA LYS A 209 -23.54 9.67 4.66
C LYS A 209 -22.02 9.84 4.62
N LYS A 210 -21.52 10.87 3.94
CA LYS A 210 -20.08 11.12 3.81
C LYS A 210 -19.44 11.50 5.13
N LYS A 211 -20.10 12.32 5.95
CA LYS A 211 -19.60 12.73 7.27
C LYS A 211 -19.25 11.53 8.15
N GLN A 212 -20.09 10.49 8.16
CA GLN A 212 -19.82 9.27 8.92
C GLN A 212 -18.62 8.48 8.38
N GLU A 213 -18.48 8.39 7.05
CA GLU A 213 -17.34 7.72 6.42
C GLU A 213 -16.01 8.43 6.73
N ILE A 214 -16.03 9.76 6.82
CA ILE A 214 -14.84 10.60 7.01
C ILE A 214 -14.31 10.57 8.43
N GLN A 215 -15.19 10.55 9.43
CA GLN A 215 -14.75 10.51 10.83
C GLN A 215 -13.86 9.28 11.06
N ASN A 216 -14.29 8.12 10.55
CA ASN A 216 -13.51 6.88 10.62
C ASN A 216 -12.15 7.02 9.92
N VAL A 217 -12.08 7.71 8.77
CA VAL A 217 -10.81 7.94 8.05
C VAL A 217 -9.87 8.85 8.83
N ILE A 218 -10.40 9.89 9.50
CA ILE A 218 -9.62 10.81 10.32
C ILE A 218 -9.08 10.08 11.55
N ASP A 219 -9.94 9.35 12.27
CA ASP A 219 -9.56 8.60 13.47
C ASP A 219 -8.50 7.53 13.14
N GLU A 220 -8.73 6.74 12.08
CA GLU A 220 -7.75 5.75 11.60
C GLU A 220 -6.42 6.43 11.20
N SER A 221 -6.48 7.60 10.56
CA SER A 221 -5.28 8.35 10.15
C SER A 221 -4.49 8.88 11.35
N LEU A 222 -5.17 9.31 12.42
CA LEU A 222 -4.55 9.74 13.67
C LEU A 222 -3.90 8.57 14.41
N ASP A 223 -4.58 7.45 14.53
CA ASP A 223 -4.02 6.23 15.15
C ASP A 223 -2.73 5.80 14.44
N ARG A 224 -2.74 5.80 13.11
CA ARG A 224 -1.58 5.49 12.28
C ARG A 224 -0.47 6.52 12.45
N TYR A 225 -0.80 7.80 12.55
CA TYR A 225 0.18 8.86 12.83
C TYR A 225 0.84 8.65 14.21
N HIS A 226 0.06 8.40 15.25
CA HIS A 226 0.59 8.17 16.59
C HIS A 226 1.47 6.94 16.65
N TRP A 227 1.07 5.86 15.97
CA TRP A 227 1.90 4.66 15.89
C TRP A 227 3.21 4.90 15.13
N ALA A 228 3.16 5.54 13.95
CA ALA A 228 4.37 5.88 13.20
C ALA A 228 5.30 6.82 14.00
N THR A 229 4.73 7.71 14.80
CA THR A 229 5.47 8.58 15.72
C THR A 229 6.15 7.79 16.83
N ARG A 230 5.49 6.77 17.40
CA ARG A 230 6.14 5.87 18.38
C ARG A 230 7.34 5.14 17.76
N CYS A 231 7.15 4.52 16.60
CA CYS A 231 8.25 3.88 15.87
C CYS A 231 9.40 4.86 15.57
N TRP A 232 9.08 6.12 15.22
CA TRP A 232 10.09 7.16 15.00
C TRP A 232 10.90 7.42 16.27
N GLN A 233 10.26 7.56 17.42
CA GLN A 233 10.94 7.83 18.69
C GLN A 233 11.80 6.65 19.14
N GLU A 234 11.30 5.43 19.00
CA GLU A 234 12.05 4.20 19.29
C GLU A 234 13.32 4.12 18.43
N GLN A 235 13.18 4.31 17.12
CA GLN A 235 14.31 4.27 16.19
C GLN A 235 15.30 5.41 16.43
N LEU A 236 14.80 6.61 16.75
CA LEU A 236 15.62 7.78 17.09
C LEU A 236 16.48 7.50 18.32
N LYS A 237 15.88 6.91 19.36
CA LYS A 237 16.57 6.51 20.58
C LYS A 237 17.65 5.46 20.27
N GLU A 238 17.29 4.40 19.55
CA GLU A 238 18.24 3.33 19.19
C GLU A 238 19.47 3.86 18.43
N GLN A 239 19.27 4.72 17.43
CA GLN A 239 20.36 5.30 16.64
C GLN A 239 21.23 6.26 17.47
N LYS A 240 20.62 7.05 18.37
CA LYS A 240 21.37 7.92 19.31
C LYS A 240 22.18 7.12 20.31
N ASP A 241 21.61 6.08 20.89
CA ASP A 241 22.29 5.17 21.82
C ASP A 241 23.47 4.46 21.09
N HIS A 242 23.28 4.08 19.83
CA HIS A 242 24.36 3.51 19.02
C HIS A 242 25.50 4.50 18.77
N LEU A 243 25.18 5.74 18.40
CA LEU A 243 26.19 6.79 18.21
C LEU A 243 26.96 7.05 19.52
N GLN A 244 26.28 7.14 20.66
CA GLN A 244 26.93 7.29 21.96
C GLN A 244 27.85 6.12 22.29
N ASN A 245 27.43 4.89 21.98
CA ASN A 245 28.27 3.70 22.16
C ASN A 245 29.50 3.71 21.23
N VAL A 246 29.35 4.15 19.99
CA VAL A 246 30.48 4.32 19.04
C VAL A 246 31.47 5.35 19.56
N ILE A 247 30.97 6.50 20.03
CA ILE A 247 31.79 7.58 20.62
C ILE A 247 32.52 7.06 21.86
N ARG A 248 31.82 6.36 22.77
CA ARG A 248 32.42 5.80 23.98
C ARG A 248 33.55 4.81 23.65
N LYS A 249 33.29 3.85 22.76
CA LYS A 249 34.30 2.88 22.30
C LYS A 249 35.51 3.57 21.64
N PHE A 250 35.28 4.70 20.98
CA PHE A 250 36.36 5.51 20.42
C PHE A 250 37.20 6.15 21.53
N CYS A 251 36.58 6.79 22.52
CA CYS A 251 37.29 7.37 23.67
C CYS A 251 38.05 6.32 24.49
N ASP A 252 37.48 5.11 24.66
CA ASP A 252 38.15 4.00 25.33
C ASP A 252 39.44 3.59 24.63
N ARG A 253 39.50 3.72 23.29
CA ARG A 253 40.69 3.44 22.47
C ARG A 253 41.66 4.63 22.41
N TYR A 254 41.14 5.86 22.45
CA TYR A 254 41.90 7.10 22.35
C TYR A 254 41.63 7.97 23.57
N THR A 255 42.33 7.69 24.67
CA THR A 255 42.12 8.30 25.99
C THR A 255 42.34 9.81 26.05
N SER A 256 42.91 10.41 24.99
CA SER A 256 43.02 11.86 24.82
C SER A 256 41.68 12.57 24.57
N TYR A 257 40.61 11.81 24.30
CA TYR A 257 39.29 12.36 23.99
C TYR A 257 38.23 11.91 24.99
N THR A 258 37.25 12.79 25.20
CA THR A 258 36.05 12.52 26.00
C THR A 258 34.80 12.66 25.11
N PRO A 259 33.66 12.04 25.49
CA PRO A 259 32.41 12.23 24.76
C PRO A 259 32.02 13.70 24.57
N GLU A 260 32.27 14.54 25.59
CA GLU A 260 31.95 15.97 25.57
C GLU A 260 32.84 16.72 24.56
N THR A 261 34.12 16.39 24.51
CA THR A 261 35.05 17.00 23.54
C THR A 261 34.74 16.57 22.11
N LEU A 262 34.42 15.29 21.88
CA LEU A 262 34.01 14.79 20.56
C LEU A 262 32.67 15.38 20.09
N SER A 263 31.74 15.64 21.01
CA SER A 263 30.43 16.23 20.67
C SER A 263 30.53 17.60 19.99
N LYS A 264 31.65 18.32 20.19
CA LYS A 264 31.93 19.63 19.60
C LYS A 264 32.39 19.56 18.14
N TYR A 265 32.77 18.38 17.65
CA TYR A 265 33.20 18.23 16.27
C TYR A 265 32.01 18.22 15.31
N THR A 266 32.13 18.98 14.23
CA THR A 266 31.06 19.16 13.22
C THR A 266 30.53 17.81 12.73
N ILE A 267 31.41 16.84 12.49
CA ILE A 267 31.02 15.50 12.03
C ILE A 267 30.06 14.77 12.98
N VAL A 268 30.21 14.95 14.30
CA VAL A 268 29.32 14.33 15.29
C VAL A 268 27.96 15.05 15.28
N SER A 269 27.97 16.38 15.21
CA SER A 269 26.74 17.17 15.11
C SER A 269 25.97 16.90 13.80
N GLU A 270 26.66 16.72 12.68
CA GLU A 270 26.08 16.35 11.39
C GLU A 270 25.47 14.94 11.43
N MET A 271 26.14 13.99 12.09
CA MET A 271 25.61 12.64 12.26
C MET A 271 24.33 12.67 13.11
N LEU A 272 24.34 13.40 14.23
CA LEU A 272 23.15 13.61 15.06
C LEU A 272 22.02 14.24 14.25
N SER A 273 22.30 15.29 13.47
CA SER A 273 21.31 15.93 12.60
C SER A 273 20.73 14.94 11.57
N LYS A 274 21.56 14.12 10.92
CA LYS A 274 21.11 13.07 9.98
C LYS A 274 20.25 11.99 10.66
N ILE A 275 20.50 11.68 11.93
CA ILE A 275 19.68 10.76 12.72
C ILE A 275 18.33 11.41 13.06
N GLU A 276 18.33 12.68 13.44
CA GLU A 276 17.11 13.43 13.79
C GLU A 276 16.20 13.73 12.59
N ILE A 277 16.80 14.00 11.43
CA ILE A 277 16.09 14.21 10.17
C ILE A 277 15.36 12.94 9.73
N ASN A 278 16.02 11.78 9.88
CA ASN A 278 15.46 10.48 9.49
C ASN A 278 16.14 9.33 10.26
N PRO A 279 15.50 8.81 11.32
CA PRO A 279 16.07 7.76 12.14
C PRO A 279 15.95 6.38 11.49
N PHE A 280 15.03 6.19 10.53
CA PHE A 280 14.85 4.91 9.84
C PHE A 280 15.94 4.59 8.82
N VAL A 281 16.79 5.57 8.46
CA VAL A 281 17.93 5.34 7.57
C VAL A 281 19.12 4.86 8.40
N GLN A 282 19.50 3.60 8.20
CA GLN A 282 20.70 3.04 8.83
C GLN A 282 21.95 3.83 8.44
N LYS A 283 22.78 4.16 9.43
CA LYS A 283 24.03 4.89 9.23
C LYS A 283 25.18 3.93 9.00
N ASN A 284 26.12 4.31 8.12
CA ASN A 284 27.35 3.56 7.94
C ASN A 284 28.36 3.99 9.04
N TRP A 285 28.36 3.25 10.13
CA TRP A 285 29.20 3.55 11.30
C TRP A 285 30.70 3.41 11.02
N SER A 286 31.10 2.51 10.12
CA SER A 286 32.50 2.36 9.71
C SER A 286 33.00 3.60 8.97
N ILE A 287 32.21 4.10 8.01
CA ILE A 287 32.53 5.36 7.30
C ILE A 287 32.57 6.53 8.29
N PHE A 288 31.61 6.60 9.22
CA PHE A 288 31.62 7.63 10.25
C PHE A 288 32.89 7.60 11.11
N GLN A 289 33.32 6.43 11.56
CA GLN A 289 34.56 6.27 12.34
C GLN A 289 35.79 6.71 11.55
N LEU A 290 35.89 6.34 10.27
CA LEU A 290 37.00 6.76 9.40
C LEU A 290 37.04 8.29 9.25
N ASN A 291 35.90 8.89 8.93
CA ASN A 291 35.79 10.34 8.78
C ASN A 291 36.04 11.08 10.11
N LEU A 292 35.70 10.48 11.25
CA LEU A 292 36.00 11.03 12.57
C LEU A 292 37.51 11.05 12.83
N ILE A 293 38.21 9.96 12.52
CA ILE A 293 39.68 9.89 12.61
C ILE A 293 40.33 10.95 11.71
N GLU A 294 39.86 11.06 10.47
CA GLU A 294 40.35 12.08 9.52
C GLU A 294 40.14 13.51 10.02
N ALA A 295 38.95 13.80 10.58
CA ALA A 295 38.64 15.11 11.16
C ALA A 295 39.52 15.45 12.38
N LEU A 296 39.95 14.45 13.15
CA LEU A 296 40.85 14.61 14.28
C LEU A 296 42.30 14.80 13.84
N ASN A 297 42.72 14.15 12.75
CA ASN A 297 44.07 14.28 12.20
C ASN A 297 44.28 15.62 11.44
N SER A 298 43.21 16.19 10.90
CA SER A 298 43.24 17.42 10.10
C SER A 298 43.13 18.72 10.91
N ARG A 299 42.97 18.65 12.26
CA ARG A 299 42.96 19.82 13.15
C ARG A 299 43.68 19.53 14.48
N PRO A 300 44.74 20.29 14.85
CA PRO A 300 45.00 20.54 16.27
C PRO A 300 43.79 21.28 16.85
N LEU A 301 43.42 21.00 18.10
CA LEU A 301 42.30 21.63 18.82
C LEU A 301 42.14 23.13 18.51
N PRO A 302 40.90 23.69 18.49
CA PRO A 302 40.71 25.14 18.55
C PRO A 302 41.47 25.68 19.77
N SER A 303 42.41 26.59 19.50
CA SER A 303 43.32 27.22 20.46
C SER A 303 42.59 28.15 21.43
N ASN A 304 41.80 27.59 22.34
CA ASN A 304 41.18 28.30 23.47
C ASN A 304 41.24 27.48 24.77
N LEU A 305 42.29 26.68 24.95
CA LEU A 305 42.57 25.93 26.19
C LEU A 305 44.08 25.87 26.45
N MET A 306 44.71 27.04 26.50
CA MET A 306 45.92 27.23 27.29
C MET A 306 45.82 28.59 27.95
N ASN A 307 45.21 28.58 29.13
CA ASN A 307 45.63 29.36 30.29
C ASN A 307 44.76 28.86 31.43
N ASP A 308 45.31 27.90 32.16
CA ASP A 308 45.38 27.93 33.62
C ASP A 308 45.79 26.54 34.06
N THR A 309 47.06 26.41 34.44
CA THR A 309 47.50 25.84 35.71
C THR A 309 49.00 25.56 35.58
N PHE A 310 49.84 26.53 35.94
CA PHE A 310 51.12 26.30 36.61
C PHE A 310 51.66 27.66 37.07
N ASN A 311 51.41 28.00 38.34
CA ASN A 311 52.46 28.48 39.23
C ASN A 311 51.98 28.44 40.67
N SER A 312 52.59 27.53 41.42
CA SER A 312 52.57 27.50 42.89
C SER A 312 53.52 28.58 43.40
N SER A 313 53.06 29.45 44.30
CA SER A 313 53.92 30.01 45.35
C SER A 313 53.11 30.51 46.55
N LEU A 314 53.80 30.46 47.68
CA LEU A 314 53.37 30.60 49.07
C LEU A 314 52.77 31.96 49.49
N GLN A 315 51.76 31.88 50.39
CA GLN A 315 51.45 32.77 51.55
C GLN A 315 50.96 34.22 51.28
N PRO A 316 50.36 34.95 52.27
CA PRO A 316 49.21 34.63 53.10
C PRO A 316 48.13 35.74 53.15
N SER A 317 47.03 35.43 53.83
CA SER A 317 45.91 36.25 54.35
C SER A 317 46.09 37.77 54.49
N LYS A 318 45.05 38.55 54.11
CA LYS A 318 44.44 39.62 54.93
C LYS A 318 43.11 40.17 54.35
N ILE A 319 42.26 40.53 55.30
CA ILE A 319 40.87 41.01 55.29
C ILE A 319 40.72 42.43 54.68
N PRO A 320 39.50 42.87 54.29
CA PRO A 320 39.22 43.74 53.15
C PRO A 320 39.08 45.21 53.56
N LYS A 321 39.02 46.14 52.59
CA LYS A 321 38.41 47.46 52.81
C LYS A 321 37.93 48.12 51.53
N ARG A 322 36.72 48.66 51.69
CA ARG A 322 35.80 49.37 50.81
C ARG A 322 36.15 50.86 50.80
N SER A 323 36.11 51.53 49.65
CA SER A 323 35.71 52.95 49.52
C SER A 323 35.60 53.34 48.03
N GLU A 324 34.40 53.75 47.62
CA GLU A 324 34.13 54.62 46.46
C GLU A 324 34.54 56.08 46.80
N PRO A 325 34.15 57.16 46.07
CA PRO A 325 33.58 57.31 44.71
C PRO A 325 34.22 58.47 43.88
N VAL A 326 33.67 58.72 42.68
CA VAL A 326 33.27 60.05 42.11
C VAL A 326 33.83 60.42 40.72
N ASN A 327 32.87 60.50 39.77
CA ASN A 327 32.64 61.38 38.60
C ASN A 327 33.72 61.64 37.53
N ILE A 328 33.34 61.50 36.25
CA ILE A 328 32.89 62.59 35.35
C ILE A 328 32.43 61.98 33.99
N ARG A 329 31.24 62.39 33.53
CA ARG A 329 30.64 62.23 32.16
C ARG A 329 30.97 63.49 31.32
N PRO A 330 30.60 63.68 30.02
CA PRO A 330 29.77 62.87 29.10
C PRO A 330 30.32 62.74 27.65
N ASP A 331 29.76 61.85 26.81
CA ASP A 331 28.95 62.22 25.62
C ASP A 331 28.57 61.01 24.72
N ARG A 332 27.26 60.92 24.43
CA ARG A 332 26.54 60.65 23.15
C ARG A 332 27.02 59.53 22.19
N HIS A 333 26.17 58.71 21.54
CA HIS A 333 24.72 58.47 21.51
C HIS A 333 24.42 57.26 20.58
N TYR A 334 23.37 56.48 20.92
CA TYR A 334 22.53 55.56 20.11
C TYR A 334 23.22 54.36 19.39
N SER A 335 22.75 53.10 19.48
CA SER A 335 21.37 52.62 19.32
C SER A 335 21.09 51.25 19.99
N GLU A 336 19.92 51.21 20.65
CA GLU A 336 18.92 50.12 20.78
C GLU A 336 19.32 48.68 21.13
N ASN A 337 18.99 48.34 22.38
CA ASN A 337 18.89 47.00 22.93
C ASN A 337 17.48 46.41 22.76
N LEU A 338 17.45 45.09 22.59
CA LEU A 338 16.41 44.17 23.09
C LEU A 338 15.89 44.52 24.50
N PRO A 339 14.74 43.96 24.90
CA PRO A 339 14.60 43.53 26.29
C PRO A 339 14.29 42.05 26.47
N ARG A 340 14.79 41.63 27.63
CA ARG A 340 14.86 40.32 28.27
C ARG A 340 13.57 40.02 29.04
N LYS A 341 13.40 38.73 29.35
CA LYS A 341 12.53 38.09 30.35
C LYS A 341 12.47 38.80 31.72
N GLU A 342 11.28 38.82 32.32
CA GLU A 342 10.97 38.67 33.77
C GLU A 342 9.64 37.87 33.85
N LEU A 343 9.51 36.66 34.44
CA LEU A 343 9.52 36.23 35.85
C LEU A 343 8.56 37.01 36.77
N TYR A 344 7.35 36.47 37.00
CA TYR A 344 6.66 36.47 38.30
C TYR A 344 5.59 35.36 38.33
N GLY A 345 5.57 34.58 39.42
CA GLY A 345 4.49 33.65 39.79
C GLY A 345 3.48 34.29 40.75
N PRO A 346 2.67 33.49 41.48
CA PRO A 346 1.21 33.32 41.29
C PRO A 346 0.36 34.00 42.40
N PRO A 347 -0.97 33.73 42.46
CA PRO A 347 -1.38 32.90 43.60
C PRO A 347 -2.53 31.90 43.34
N ARG A 348 -2.49 30.83 44.16
CA ARG A 348 -3.56 29.87 44.44
C ARG A 348 -4.69 30.53 45.23
N GLN A 349 -5.94 30.19 44.93
CA GLN A 349 -7.02 30.21 45.93
C GLN A 349 -7.84 28.91 45.90
N LYS A 350 -8.08 28.39 47.11
CA LYS A 350 -8.88 27.22 47.46
C LYS A 350 -10.35 27.66 47.60
N LEU A 351 -11.30 26.80 47.23
CA LEU A 351 -12.62 26.73 47.87
C LEU A 351 -13.13 25.27 47.83
N LYS A 352 -13.63 24.81 48.97
CA LYS A 352 -14.14 23.45 49.26
C LYS A 352 -15.69 23.43 49.18
N HIS A 353 -16.20 22.22 48.96
CA HIS A 353 -17.40 21.55 49.51
C HIS A 353 -18.58 21.16 48.58
N ASN A 354 -18.78 19.82 48.57
CA ASN A 354 -20.00 18.99 48.62
C ASN A 354 -21.11 19.23 47.57
N SER A 355 -21.63 18.23 46.84
CA SER A 355 -22.33 17.03 47.34
C SER A 355 -22.79 16.13 46.16
N SER A 356 -22.89 14.83 46.41
CA SER A 356 -23.42 13.76 45.52
C SER A 356 -24.93 13.90 45.25
N PRO A 357 -25.56 13.15 44.29
CA PRO A 357 -25.96 11.75 44.59
C PRO A 357 -26.03 10.73 43.42
N LYS A 358 -25.71 9.47 43.79
CA LYS A 358 -26.42 8.18 43.57
C LYS A 358 -26.71 7.61 42.15
N LEU A 359 -26.14 6.41 41.94
CA LEU A 359 -26.63 5.28 41.14
C LEU A 359 -28.00 4.74 41.64
N PRO A 360 -28.64 3.87 40.84
CA PRO A 360 -28.78 2.49 41.34
C PRO A 360 -28.44 1.41 40.29
N HIS A 361 -28.12 0.25 40.85
CA HIS A 361 -27.76 -1.01 40.22
C HIS A 361 -28.86 -2.05 40.49
N ASP A 362 -28.71 -3.21 39.83
CA ASP A 362 -29.36 -4.52 40.07
C ASP A 362 -30.68 -4.76 39.31
N SER A 363 -30.94 -5.93 38.69
CA SER A 363 -30.62 -7.29 39.14
C SER A 363 -30.67 -8.34 37.99
N ASN A 364 -29.91 -9.42 38.16
CA ASN A 364 -29.92 -10.71 37.42
C ASN A 364 -30.88 -11.69 38.17
N PRO A 365 -31.43 -12.82 37.61
CA PRO A 365 -30.67 -14.09 37.52
C PRO A 365 -31.15 -15.19 36.50
N ASN A 366 -30.35 -16.29 36.46
CA ASN A 366 -30.47 -17.68 35.93
C ASN A 366 -31.90 -18.34 35.86
N SER A 367 -32.22 -19.48 35.20
CA SER A 367 -31.54 -20.77 34.90
C SER A 367 -32.41 -21.72 34.01
N MET A 368 -31.78 -22.71 33.31
CA MET A 368 -32.23 -24.13 33.03
C MET A 368 -33.59 -24.41 32.32
N GLN A 369 -33.89 -25.44 31.48
CA GLN A 369 -33.27 -26.70 30.99
C GLN A 369 -34.19 -27.35 29.88
N ILE A 370 -33.60 -28.04 28.86
CA ILE A 370 -33.99 -29.32 28.14
C ILE A 370 -35.43 -29.43 27.48
N ILE A 371 -35.69 -29.80 26.20
CA ILE A 371 -35.63 -31.13 25.50
C ILE A 371 -35.93 -30.98 23.98
N ARG A 372 -35.15 -31.73 23.17
CA ARG A 372 -35.31 -32.33 21.81
C ARG A 372 -36.61 -32.09 20.99
N SER A 373 -36.47 -31.82 19.69
CA SER A 373 -36.86 -32.71 18.56
C SER A 373 -36.71 -32.05 17.16
N ILE A 374 -36.19 -32.82 16.20
CA ILE A 374 -36.27 -32.63 14.73
C ILE A 374 -37.45 -33.54 14.27
N PRO A 375 -38.36 -33.14 13.36
CA PRO A 375 -38.17 -33.43 11.92
C PRO A 375 -38.75 -32.43 10.91
N ASN A 376 -38.09 -32.40 9.74
CA ASN A 376 -38.55 -32.09 8.37
C ASN A 376 -39.90 -31.36 8.16
N SER A 377 -39.86 -30.25 7.41
CA SER A 377 -40.64 -30.11 6.16
C SER A 377 -40.40 -28.74 5.49
N THR A 378 -40.27 -28.77 4.17
CA THR A 378 -40.29 -27.64 3.22
C THR A 378 -41.57 -26.81 3.38
N PRO A 379 -41.55 -25.49 3.10
CA PRO A 379 -42.42 -25.03 2.00
C PRO A 379 -41.93 -23.82 1.19
N LEU A 380 -42.45 -23.79 -0.04
CA LEU A 380 -42.80 -22.68 -0.93
C LEU A 380 -42.43 -21.24 -0.52
N TRP A 381 -41.85 -20.50 -1.48
CA TRP A 381 -42.02 -19.05 -1.57
C TRP A 381 -42.71 -18.70 -2.90
N GLU A 382 -44.03 -18.57 -2.85
CA GLU A 382 -44.78 -17.74 -3.78
C GLU A 382 -45.08 -16.39 -3.08
N ASN A 383 -44.96 -15.31 -3.86
CA ASN A 383 -45.57 -14.01 -3.68
C ASN A 383 -45.05 -13.07 -2.58
N VAL A 384 -44.13 -12.17 -2.97
CA VAL A 384 -44.41 -10.71 -2.86
C VAL A 384 -43.81 -10.02 -4.09
N MET A 385 -44.62 -9.89 -5.14
CA MET A 385 -44.48 -8.87 -6.18
C MET A 385 -45.59 -7.84 -5.96
N SER A 386 -45.22 -6.60 -5.73
CA SER A 386 -46.11 -5.45 -5.89
C SER A 386 -45.34 -4.33 -6.60
N HIS A 387 -45.73 -4.07 -7.85
CA HIS A 387 -45.29 -2.93 -8.65
C HIS A 387 -45.90 -1.63 -8.12
N PRO A 388 -45.27 -0.47 -8.40
CA PRO A 388 -46.03 0.54 -9.14
C PRO A 388 -45.29 1.15 -10.35
N THR A 389 -46.05 1.19 -11.44
CA THR A 389 -46.25 2.26 -12.44
C THR A 389 -45.09 2.87 -13.26
N ARG A 390 -45.32 2.76 -14.56
CA ARG A 390 -44.63 3.23 -15.76
C ARG A 390 -44.78 4.75 -15.95
N ASN A 391 -43.66 5.45 -16.13
CA ASN A 391 -43.51 6.56 -17.06
C ASN A 391 -42.14 6.43 -17.74
N GLN A 392 -42.17 6.30 -19.07
CA GLN A 392 -41.05 6.03 -19.97
C GLN A 392 -40.15 7.27 -20.09
N SER A 393 -38.82 7.17 -20.08
CA SER A 393 -38.04 6.72 -21.22
C SER A 393 -36.57 6.44 -20.82
N ASN A 394 -35.96 5.48 -21.52
CA ASN A 394 -34.57 4.97 -21.42
C ASN A 394 -34.31 3.91 -20.32
N GLN A 395 -34.92 2.74 -20.50
CA GLN A 395 -34.47 1.47 -19.93
C GLN A 395 -33.88 0.58 -21.03
N SER A 396 -32.58 0.31 -20.96
CA SER A 396 -31.98 -0.97 -21.38
C SER A 396 -30.53 -1.00 -20.91
N ASN A 397 -30.32 -1.64 -19.76
CA ASN A 397 -29.09 -2.32 -19.32
C ASN A 397 -29.29 -2.78 -17.87
N GLN A 398 -30.18 -3.75 -17.68
CA GLN A 398 -30.27 -4.52 -16.43
C GLN A 398 -29.50 -5.83 -16.62
N LEU A 399 -28.19 -5.77 -16.38
CA LEU A 399 -27.49 -6.89 -15.75
C LEU A 399 -27.39 -6.53 -14.27
N VAL A 400 -27.74 -7.49 -13.42
CA VAL A 400 -27.84 -7.41 -11.96
C VAL A 400 -26.75 -6.50 -11.39
N ARG A 401 -27.12 -5.32 -10.89
CA ARG A 401 -26.22 -4.50 -10.08
C ARG A 401 -25.95 -5.30 -8.80
N TYR A 402 -24.81 -5.97 -8.73
CA TYR A 402 -24.37 -6.64 -7.53
C TYR A 402 -24.21 -5.61 -6.41
N ASN A 403 -25.12 -5.67 -5.44
CA ASN A 403 -25.01 -4.92 -4.21
C ASN A 403 -23.91 -5.59 -3.39
N ILE A 404 -22.69 -5.05 -3.42
CA ILE A 404 -21.55 -5.62 -2.70
C ILE A 404 -21.74 -5.34 -1.22
N ASN A 405 -22.29 -6.32 -0.49
CA ASN A 405 -22.14 -6.40 0.95
C ASN A 405 -20.73 -6.93 1.25
N ASN A 406 -20.00 -6.26 2.12
CA ASN A 406 -18.63 -6.65 2.51
C ASN A 406 -18.65 -7.79 3.55
N SER A 407 -19.29 -8.92 3.23
CA SER A 407 -19.21 -10.11 4.10
C SER A 407 -18.02 -10.99 3.72
N THR A 408 -17.43 -11.67 4.71
CA THR A 408 -16.36 -12.66 4.51
C THR A 408 -16.81 -13.79 3.56
N GLN A 409 -18.11 -14.10 3.55
CA GLN A 409 -18.72 -15.11 2.70
C GLN A 409 -18.70 -14.72 1.22
N ASP A 410 -18.96 -13.44 0.91
CA ASP A 410 -18.98 -12.93 -0.47
C ASP A 410 -17.58 -13.00 -1.12
N ARG A 411 -16.52 -12.75 -0.34
CA ARG A 411 -15.12 -12.91 -0.82
C ARG A 411 -14.77 -14.36 -1.12
N VAL A 412 -15.23 -15.30 -0.31
CA VAL A 412 -14.97 -16.74 -0.52
C VAL A 412 -15.67 -17.24 -1.78
N VAL A 413 -16.93 -16.84 -1.98
CA VAL A 413 -17.70 -17.15 -3.20
C VAL A 413 -16.99 -16.59 -4.44
N LEU A 414 -16.53 -15.33 -4.36
CA LEU A 414 -15.83 -14.68 -5.47
C LEU A 414 -14.52 -15.36 -5.84
N ASN A 415 -13.72 -15.77 -4.84
CA ASN A 415 -12.49 -16.52 -5.06
C ASN A 415 -12.76 -17.87 -5.74
N ARG A 416 -13.84 -18.57 -5.35
CA ARG A 416 -14.24 -19.84 -5.98
C ARG A 416 -14.68 -19.63 -7.43
N ARG A 417 -15.48 -18.59 -7.73
CA ARG A 417 -15.85 -18.22 -9.10
C ARG A 417 -14.63 -17.97 -9.97
N ASN A 418 -13.65 -17.21 -9.44
CA ASN A 418 -12.40 -16.95 -10.14
C ASN A 418 -11.60 -18.23 -10.44
N GLU A 419 -11.50 -19.15 -9.48
CA GLU A 419 -10.84 -20.44 -9.70
C GLU A 419 -11.53 -21.29 -10.78
N ILE A 420 -12.87 -21.27 -10.82
CA ILE A 420 -13.64 -21.93 -11.89
C ILE A 420 -13.30 -21.31 -13.24
N VAL A 421 -13.34 -19.97 -13.37
CA VAL A 421 -13.05 -19.29 -14.64
C VAL A 421 -11.62 -19.52 -15.12
N LYS A 422 -10.63 -19.55 -14.21
CA LYS A 422 -9.24 -19.92 -14.55
C LYS A 422 -9.15 -21.29 -15.22
N HIS A 423 -9.90 -22.28 -14.72
CA HIS A 423 -9.90 -23.62 -15.28
C HIS A 423 -10.76 -23.73 -16.54
N LEU A 424 -11.86 -22.99 -16.64
CA LEU A 424 -12.62 -22.87 -17.90
C LEU A 424 -11.77 -22.28 -19.02
N LYS A 425 -10.94 -21.27 -18.73
CA LYS A 425 -9.95 -20.74 -19.68
C LYS A 425 -8.98 -21.83 -20.17
N LEU A 426 -8.49 -22.68 -19.28
CA LEU A 426 -7.57 -23.77 -19.64
C LEU A 426 -8.24 -24.84 -20.53
N VAL A 427 -9.52 -25.12 -20.29
CA VAL A 427 -10.31 -26.06 -21.09
C VAL A 427 -10.69 -25.44 -22.44
N ALA A 428 -10.91 -24.13 -22.49
CA ALA A 428 -11.24 -23.37 -23.71
C ALA A 428 -10.07 -23.22 -24.68
N LEU A 429 -8.84 -23.02 -24.18
CA LEU A 429 -7.64 -22.87 -25.02
C LEU A 429 -7.27 -24.14 -25.83
N GLY A 430 -7.89 -25.28 -25.55
CA GLY A 430 -7.66 -26.50 -26.31
C GLY A 430 -6.24 -27.07 -26.19
N VAL A 431 -5.87 -28.00 -27.08
CA VAL A 431 -4.53 -28.65 -27.13
C VAL A 431 -3.49 -27.77 -27.85
N LYS A 432 -3.92 -26.85 -28.72
CA LYS A 432 -3.06 -26.11 -29.67
C LYS A 432 -2.10 -25.09 -29.03
N GLN A 433 -2.31 -24.68 -27.78
CA GLN A 433 -1.43 -23.75 -27.06
C GLN A 433 -0.81 -24.34 -25.76
N ARG A 434 -0.78 -25.67 -25.62
CA ARG A 434 -0.31 -26.31 -24.38
C ARG A 434 1.21 -26.48 -24.36
N ASN A 435 1.84 -26.00 -23.28
CA ASN A 435 3.16 -26.50 -22.87
C ASN A 435 3.05 -28.01 -22.54
N LYS A 436 4.05 -28.83 -22.91
CA LYS A 436 4.04 -30.30 -22.72
C LYS A 436 3.70 -30.76 -21.28
N ARG A 437 3.95 -29.93 -20.26
CA ARG A 437 3.63 -30.23 -18.84
C ARG A 437 2.14 -30.03 -18.47
N THR A 438 1.42 -29.07 -19.05
CA THR A 438 0.01 -28.80 -18.68
C THR A 438 -0.98 -29.74 -19.39
N ALA A 439 -0.59 -30.26 -20.56
CA ALA A 439 -1.39 -31.20 -21.35
C ALA A 439 -1.76 -32.49 -20.61
N LYS A 440 -0.94 -32.95 -19.64
CA LYS A 440 -1.20 -34.17 -18.86
C LYS A 440 -2.32 -34.03 -17.80
N THR A 441 -2.79 -32.82 -17.51
CA THR A 441 -3.72 -32.56 -16.37
C THR A 441 -5.12 -32.10 -16.76
N ILE A 442 -5.37 -31.80 -18.03
CA ILE A 442 -6.67 -31.30 -18.51
C ILE A 442 -7.35 -32.41 -19.33
N PRO A 443 -8.48 -32.97 -18.86
CA PRO A 443 -9.04 -34.18 -19.45
C PRO A 443 -9.81 -33.98 -20.76
N TYR A 444 -10.27 -32.76 -21.07
CA TYR A 444 -11.07 -32.46 -22.26
C TYR A 444 -10.92 -30.99 -22.70
N THR A 445 -11.60 -30.63 -23.79
CA THR A 445 -11.64 -29.27 -24.35
C THR A 445 -13.08 -28.86 -24.60
N ILE A 446 -13.42 -27.60 -24.32
CA ILE A 446 -14.76 -27.04 -24.54
C ILE A 446 -14.58 -25.82 -25.43
N GLY A 447 -15.28 -25.74 -26.57
CA GLY A 447 -15.19 -24.58 -27.44
C GLY A 447 -15.78 -23.33 -26.79
N ILE A 448 -15.25 -22.15 -27.09
CA ILE A 448 -15.82 -20.89 -26.58
C ILE A 448 -17.26 -20.63 -27.08
N HIS A 449 -17.66 -21.28 -28.18
CA HIS A 449 -19.02 -21.27 -28.71
C HIS A 449 -19.98 -22.26 -28.00
N ASP A 450 -19.50 -22.99 -26.99
CA ASP A 450 -20.33 -23.91 -26.22
C ASP A 450 -21.37 -23.14 -25.41
N VAL A 451 -22.58 -23.69 -25.30
CA VAL A 451 -23.70 -23.10 -24.54
C VAL A 451 -23.32 -22.79 -23.09
N LEU A 452 -22.33 -23.49 -22.54
CA LEU A 452 -21.73 -23.19 -21.25
C LEU A 452 -21.34 -21.72 -21.12
N PHE A 453 -20.59 -21.16 -22.08
CA PHE A 453 -20.09 -19.79 -21.95
C PHE A 453 -21.20 -18.74 -22.11
N ARG A 454 -22.25 -19.05 -22.88
CA ARG A 454 -23.43 -18.20 -23.00
C ARG A 454 -24.22 -18.12 -21.70
N TYR A 455 -24.41 -19.26 -21.03
CA TYR A 455 -25.28 -19.37 -19.86
C TYR A 455 -24.54 -19.41 -18.51
N LEU A 456 -23.20 -19.36 -18.50
CA LEU A 456 -22.40 -19.43 -17.28
C LEU A 456 -22.86 -18.48 -16.16
N PRO A 457 -23.21 -17.20 -16.42
CA PRO A 457 -23.67 -16.28 -15.37
C PRO A 457 -24.95 -16.73 -14.67
N PHE A 458 -25.73 -17.60 -15.30
CA PHE A 458 -27.02 -18.08 -14.80
C PHE A 458 -26.94 -19.48 -14.17
N CYS A 459 -25.81 -20.17 -14.31
CA CYS A 459 -25.60 -21.46 -13.69
C CYS A 459 -25.56 -21.31 -12.16
N SER A 460 -26.47 -21.98 -11.45
CA SER A 460 -26.54 -21.95 -9.98
C SER A 460 -25.22 -22.31 -9.32
N SER A 461 -24.50 -23.29 -9.87
CA SER A 461 -23.18 -23.72 -9.37
C SER A 461 -22.05 -22.75 -9.68
N PHE A 462 -22.29 -21.77 -10.56
CA PHE A 462 -21.37 -20.66 -10.78
C PHE A 462 -21.72 -19.48 -9.89
N ILE A 463 -23.00 -19.14 -9.75
CA ILE A 463 -23.48 -18.07 -8.86
C ILE A 463 -23.08 -18.37 -7.41
N ASN A 464 -23.31 -19.60 -6.96
CA ASN A 464 -22.98 -20.09 -5.61
C ASN A 464 -22.16 -21.39 -5.70
N PRO A 465 -20.82 -21.29 -5.87
CA PRO A 465 -19.97 -22.46 -6.00
C PRO A 465 -19.98 -23.37 -4.77
N PRO A 466 -20.11 -24.71 -4.94
CA PRO A 466 -20.25 -25.67 -3.84
C PRO A 466 -19.05 -25.63 -2.89
N GLU A 467 -19.23 -25.89 -1.60
CA GLU A 467 -18.09 -25.79 -0.67
C GLU A 467 -16.96 -26.80 -0.97
N SER A 468 -15.72 -26.42 -0.65
CA SER A 468 -14.59 -27.33 -0.71
C SER A 468 -14.62 -28.23 0.53
N PRO A 469 -14.54 -29.56 0.40
CA PRO A 469 -14.66 -30.49 1.54
C PRO A 469 -13.46 -30.45 2.49
N SER A 470 -12.39 -29.71 2.19
CA SER A 470 -11.20 -29.60 3.03
C SER A 470 -11.07 -28.21 3.65
N LYS A 471 -11.05 -28.13 4.99
CA LYS A 471 -10.65 -26.94 5.79
C LYS A 471 -9.12 -26.74 5.77
N GLU A 472 -8.50 -26.78 4.59
CA GLU A 472 -7.08 -26.42 4.45
C GLU A 472 -6.95 -24.95 4.07
N TYR A 473 -5.93 -24.29 4.64
CA TYR A 473 -5.58 -22.89 4.41
C TYR A 473 -5.59 -22.57 2.90
N GLY A 474 -6.54 -21.73 2.47
CA GLY A 474 -6.63 -21.24 1.09
C GLY A 474 -7.94 -21.52 0.33
N GLY A 475 -8.84 -22.38 0.85
CA GLY A 475 -10.23 -22.46 0.37
C GLY A 475 -10.48 -22.82 -1.11
N GLY A 476 -9.46 -23.24 -1.86
CA GLY A 476 -9.54 -23.58 -3.28
C GLY A 476 -10.03 -25.01 -3.55
N TYR A 477 -10.49 -25.26 -4.79
CA TYR A 477 -10.83 -26.61 -5.25
C TYR A 477 -9.60 -27.37 -5.72
N LYS A 478 -9.51 -28.66 -5.39
CA LYS A 478 -8.55 -29.57 -6.04
C LYS A 478 -8.88 -29.66 -7.54
N LYS A 479 -7.86 -29.58 -8.41
CA LYS A 479 -7.99 -29.66 -9.88
C LYS A 479 -8.89 -30.82 -10.33
N LYS A 480 -8.74 -31.99 -9.71
CA LYS A 480 -9.57 -33.18 -9.98
C LYS A 480 -11.06 -32.87 -9.82
N LYS A 481 -11.47 -32.23 -8.71
CA LYS A 481 -12.88 -31.88 -8.42
C LYS A 481 -13.42 -30.87 -9.43
N ILE A 482 -12.62 -29.91 -9.88
CA ILE A 482 -13.04 -28.94 -10.89
C ILE A 482 -13.39 -29.66 -12.20
N TYR A 483 -12.48 -30.50 -12.70
CA TYR A 483 -12.66 -31.15 -13.99
C TYR A 483 -13.65 -32.32 -13.97
N SER A 484 -13.74 -33.08 -12.86
CA SER A 484 -14.61 -34.25 -12.77
C SER A 484 -16.04 -33.93 -12.33
N THR A 485 -16.25 -32.79 -11.67
CA THR A 485 -17.51 -32.50 -10.98
C THR A 485 -18.07 -31.14 -11.34
N ILE A 486 -17.30 -30.07 -11.10
CA ILE A 486 -17.83 -28.69 -11.22
C ILE A 486 -18.10 -28.33 -12.69
N ILE A 487 -17.11 -28.47 -13.58
CA ILE A 487 -17.30 -28.11 -14.99
C ILE A 487 -18.40 -28.98 -15.65
N PRO A 488 -18.43 -30.31 -15.48
CA PRO A 488 -19.53 -31.12 -16.01
C PRO A 488 -20.91 -30.73 -15.45
N GLN A 489 -20.98 -30.31 -14.18
CA GLN A 489 -22.22 -29.80 -13.59
C GLN A 489 -22.66 -28.48 -14.25
N LEU A 490 -21.73 -27.55 -14.45
CA LEU A 490 -22.01 -26.30 -15.15
C LEU A 490 -22.47 -26.52 -16.60
N GLN A 491 -21.90 -27.50 -17.31
CA GLN A 491 -22.37 -27.87 -18.65
C GLN A 491 -23.80 -28.39 -18.63
N ARG A 492 -24.18 -29.21 -17.64
CA ARG A 492 -25.57 -29.66 -17.48
C ARG A 492 -26.52 -28.51 -17.17
N GLU A 493 -26.15 -27.62 -16.25
CA GLU A 493 -26.95 -26.44 -15.91
C GLU A 493 -27.16 -25.53 -17.14
N ALA A 494 -26.09 -25.24 -17.89
CA ALA A 494 -26.17 -24.46 -19.11
C ALA A 494 -27.02 -25.14 -20.20
N ALA A 495 -26.92 -26.47 -20.35
CA ALA A 495 -27.74 -27.22 -21.29
C ALA A 495 -29.23 -27.14 -20.92
N VAL A 496 -29.59 -27.29 -19.65
CA VAL A 496 -30.97 -27.13 -19.17
C VAL A 496 -31.48 -25.72 -19.47
N LEU A 497 -30.69 -24.69 -19.14
CA LEU A 497 -31.03 -23.30 -19.42
C LEU A 497 -31.22 -23.04 -20.92
N SER A 498 -30.41 -23.65 -21.78
CA SER A 498 -30.54 -23.50 -23.23
C SER A 498 -31.86 -24.05 -23.78
N VAL A 499 -32.39 -25.13 -23.19
CA VAL A 499 -33.66 -25.76 -23.60
C VAL A 499 -34.86 -25.02 -23.01
N SER A 500 -34.77 -24.59 -21.74
CA SER A 500 -35.86 -23.87 -21.06
C SER A 500 -36.06 -22.43 -21.55
N SER A 501 -35.02 -21.81 -22.13
CA SER A 501 -35.07 -20.42 -22.61
C SER A 501 -35.81 -20.25 -23.94
N GLY A 502 -36.08 -21.34 -24.66
CA GLY A 502 -36.72 -21.32 -25.98
C GLY A 502 -38.17 -20.81 -26.03
N SER A 503 -38.81 -20.49 -24.90
CA SER A 503 -40.18 -19.94 -24.89
C SER A 503 -40.42 -18.78 -23.90
N ARG A 504 -39.47 -18.45 -23.00
CA ARG A 504 -39.65 -17.41 -21.97
C ARG A 504 -38.60 -16.30 -21.94
N MET A 505 -37.45 -16.44 -22.62
CA MET A 505 -36.36 -15.45 -22.54
C MET A 505 -36.22 -14.54 -23.78
N GLU A 506 -37.05 -14.67 -24.81
CA GLU A 506 -37.02 -13.76 -25.99
C GLU A 506 -37.31 -12.29 -25.64
N ASN A 507 -37.91 -12.02 -24.47
CA ASN A 507 -38.18 -10.65 -24.00
C ASN A 507 -37.03 -10.00 -23.22
N THR A 508 -35.93 -10.70 -22.97
CA THR A 508 -34.71 -10.12 -22.40
C THR A 508 -33.60 -10.14 -23.44
N GLN A 509 -33.15 -8.96 -23.85
CA GLN A 509 -32.10 -8.71 -24.83
C GLN A 509 -30.72 -9.18 -24.33
N TYR A 510 -30.57 -10.48 -24.07
CA TYR A 510 -29.32 -11.08 -23.61
C TYR A 510 -28.45 -11.44 -24.81
N HIS A 511 -27.37 -10.70 -24.98
CA HIS A 511 -26.41 -10.84 -26.07
C HIS A 511 -25.29 -11.82 -25.70
N ASP A 512 -24.85 -12.63 -26.66
CA ASP A 512 -23.78 -13.60 -26.46
C ASP A 512 -22.43 -12.88 -26.23
N ILE A 513 -21.54 -13.44 -25.42
CA ILE A 513 -20.21 -12.85 -25.17
C ILE A 513 -19.38 -12.67 -26.46
N LEU A 514 -19.69 -13.44 -27.52
CA LEU A 514 -19.06 -13.32 -28.83
C LEU A 514 -19.77 -12.30 -29.75
N ASP A 515 -20.92 -11.78 -29.35
CA ASP A 515 -21.54 -10.63 -29.99
C ASP A 515 -20.85 -9.35 -29.55
N VAL A 516 -20.75 -8.35 -30.43
CA VAL A 516 -20.14 -7.05 -30.09
C VAL A 516 -20.86 -6.41 -28.90
N GLN A 517 -22.19 -6.44 -28.89
CA GLN A 517 -22.97 -5.88 -27.78
C GLN A 517 -22.84 -6.73 -26.51
N GLY A 518 -22.77 -8.06 -26.63
CA GLY A 518 -22.61 -8.92 -25.47
C GLY A 518 -21.23 -8.80 -24.84
N ALA A 519 -20.16 -8.71 -25.64
CA ALA A 519 -18.81 -8.41 -25.15
C ALA A 519 -18.78 -7.09 -24.36
N ILE A 520 -19.44 -6.03 -24.86
CA ILE A 520 -19.57 -4.75 -24.13
C ILE A 520 -20.34 -4.94 -22.82
N ASN A 521 -21.48 -5.66 -22.86
CA ASN A 521 -22.30 -5.94 -21.69
C ASN A 521 -21.54 -6.77 -20.63
N HIS A 522 -20.57 -7.57 -21.08
CA HIS A 522 -19.63 -8.34 -20.25
C HIS A 522 -18.34 -7.56 -19.93
N HIS A 523 -18.32 -6.23 -20.05
CA HIS A 523 -17.19 -5.38 -19.67
C HIS A 523 -15.87 -5.67 -20.43
N LEU A 524 -15.97 -6.12 -21.69
CA LEU A 524 -14.82 -6.35 -22.56
C LEU A 524 -14.50 -5.17 -23.49
N ASP A 525 -15.21 -4.05 -23.36
CA ASP A 525 -15.06 -2.85 -24.20
C ASP A 525 -13.66 -2.24 -24.17
N GLU A 526 -12.99 -2.29 -23.02
CA GLU A 526 -11.60 -1.83 -22.82
C GLU A 526 -10.54 -2.92 -23.06
N HIS A 527 -10.94 -4.08 -23.59
CA HIS A 527 -10.03 -5.21 -23.86
C HIS A 527 -9.85 -5.46 -25.37
N PRO A 528 -8.66 -5.93 -25.81
CA PRO A 528 -8.35 -6.15 -27.21
C PRO A 528 -9.03 -7.43 -27.73
N VAL A 529 -10.36 -7.41 -27.85
CA VAL A 529 -11.17 -8.54 -28.30
C VAL A 529 -11.93 -8.26 -29.60
N PHE A 530 -12.00 -7.01 -30.05
CA PHE A 530 -12.76 -6.66 -31.26
C PHE A 530 -11.85 -6.69 -32.49
N LYS A 531 -12.36 -7.23 -33.60
CA LYS A 531 -11.70 -7.24 -34.91
C LYS A 531 -12.58 -6.62 -35.98
N CYS A 532 -11.92 -6.04 -36.99
CA CYS A 532 -12.57 -5.51 -38.17
C CYS A 532 -12.82 -6.66 -39.17
N ARG A 533 -14.05 -6.77 -39.70
CA ARG A 533 -14.36 -7.76 -40.75
C ARG A 533 -13.72 -7.43 -42.10
N MET A 534 -13.31 -6.18 -42.30
CA MET A 534 -12.76 -5.68 -43.57
C MET A 534 -11.24 -5.64 -43.60
N CYS A 535 -10.58 -5.77 -42.44
CA CYS A 535 -9.12 -5.78 -42.31
C CYS A 535 -8.66 -7.05 -41.57
N PRO A 536 -8.48 -8.19 -42.28
CA PRO A 536 -8.13 -9.46 -41.65
C PRO A 536 -6.78 -9.43 -40.91
N ASP A 537 -5.82 -8.63 -41.40
CA ASP A 537 -4.49 -8.49 -40.79
C ASP A 537 -4.46 -7.54 -39.58
N PHE A 538 -5.57 -6.83 -39.30
CA PHE A 538 -5.63 -5.93 -38.18
C PHE A 538 -5.86 -6.71 -36.88
N ASN A 539 -4.87 -6.66 -35.99
CA ASN A 539 -4.92 -7.37 -34.71
C ASN A 539 -6.12 -6.95 -33.85
N PRO A 540 -6.64 -7.85 -32.98
CA PRO A 540 -7.71 -7.51 -32.06
C PRO A 540 -7.37 -6.26 -31.25
N SER A 541 -8.33 -5.36 -31.08
CA SER A 541 -8.15 -4.10 -30.37
C SER A 541 -9.36 -3.74 -29.53
N VAL A 542 -9.18 -2.74 -28.67
CA VAL A 542 -10.26 -2.21 -27.82
C VAL A 542 -11.30 -1.50 -28.68
N ILE A 543 -12.56 -1.47 -28.23
CA ILE A 543 -13.67 -1.00 -29.08
C ILE A 543 -13.48 0.44 -29.54
N ARG A 544 -12.90 1.30 -28.69
CA ARG A 544 -12.61 2.70 -29.03
C ARG A 544 -11.63 2.83 -30.19
N LYS A 545 -10.52 2.06 -30.15
CA LYS A 545 -9.54 2.05 -31.25
C LYS A 545 -10.14 1.48 -32.52
N MET A 546 -11.00 0.48 -32.38
CA MET A 546 -11.68 -0.13 -33.51
C MET A 546 -12.69 0.83 -34.17
N LYS A 547 -13.43 1.60 -33.37
CA LYS A 547 -14.29 2.68 -33.88
C LYS A 547 -13.47 3.76 -34.61
N ASN A 548 -12.30 4.12 -34.11
CA ASN A 548 -11.39 5.03 -34.82
C ASN A 548 -10.89 4.42 -36.13
N HIS A 549 -10.48 3.15 -36.13
CA HIS A 549 -10.07 2.43 -37.33
C HIS A 549 -11.16 2.41 -38.40
N LEU A 550 -12.41 2.12 -38.03
CA LEU A 550 -13.55 2.18 -38.97
C LEU A 550 -13.77 3.59 -39.54
N ARG A 551 -13.57 4.65 -38.74
CA ARG A 551 -13.66 6.04 -39.21
C ARG A 551 -12.53 6.42 -40.15
N GLU A 552 -11.29 6.12 -39.77
CA GLU A 552 -10.09 6.60 -40.45
C GLU A 552 -9.77 5.80 -41.71
N ILE A 553 -9.97 4.48 -41.68
CA ILE A 553 -9.61 3.58 -42.78
C ILE A 553 -10.81 3.28 -43.68
N HIS A 554 -12.01 3.24 -43.13
CA HIS A 554 -13.22 2.83 -43.88
C HIS A 554 -14.28 3.94 -44.01
N ALA A 555 -14.02 5.14 -43.49
CA ALA A 555 -14.93 6.29 -43.55
C ALA A 555 -16.37 6.03 -43.03
N LEU A 556 -16.52 5.12 -42.06
CA LEU A 556 -17.81 4.77 -41.46
C LEU A 556 -18.06 5.61 -40.19
N LEU A 557 -19.22 6.29 -40.10
CA LEU A 557 -19.54 7.31 -39.06
C LEU A 557 -20.83 7.05 -38.23
N SER A 558 -21.49 5.90 -38.34
CA SER A 558 -22.82 5.62 -37.76
C SER A 558 -22.86 4.45 -36.74
N GLU A 559 -23.93 4.33 -35.93
CA GLU A 559 -24.12 3.17 -35.04
C GLU A 559 -24.24 1.82 -35.78
N LYS A 560 -24.65 1.83 -37.06
CA LYS A 560 -24.72 0.63 -37.90
C LYS A 560 -23.34 0.05 -38.21
N ASP A 561 -22.26 0.77 -37.91
CA ASP A 561 -20.89 0.38 -38.20
C ASP A 561 -20.38 -0.75 -37.29
N LEU A 562 -20.98 -0.93 -36.11
CA LEU A 562 -20.65 -2.03 -35.21
C LEU A 562 -20.92 -3.40 -35.84
N SER A 563 -21.82 -3.49 -36.83
CA SER A 563 -22.05 -4.71 -37.62
C SER A 563 -20.83 -5.16 -38.44
N LYS A 564 -19.90 -4.23 -38.72
CA LYS A 564 -18.63 -4.50 -39.41
C LYS A 564 -17.54 -4.98 -38.47
N LEU A 565 -17.83 -5.08 -37.18
CA LEU A 565 -16.96 -5.67 -36.19
C LEU A 565 -17.42 -7.10 -35.88
N TYR A 566 -16.50 -7.86 -35.34
CA TYR A 566 -16.80 -9.12 -34.66
C TYR A 566 -15.86 -9.27 -33.48
N VAL A 567 -16.24 -10.12 -32.54
CA VAL A 567 -15.41 -10.42 -31.39
C VAL A 567 -14.54 -11.62 -31.74
N ASP A 568 -13.23 -11.48 -31.56
CA ASP A 568 -12.27 -12.56 -31.78
C ASP A 568 -12.40 -13.60 -30.65
N PRO A 569 -12.86 -14.84 -30.94
CA PRO A 569 -13.11 -15.83 -29.91
C PRO A 569 -11.84 -16.23 -29.14
N ASP A 570 -10.68 -16.28 -29.82
CA ASP A 570 -9.40 -16.61 -29.19
C ASP A 570 -8.93 -15.50 -28.25
N ALA A 571 -9.21 -14.25 -28.61
CA ALA A 571 -8.95 -13.11 -27.74
C ALA A 571 -9.85 -13.15 -26.49
N VAL A 572 -11.15 -13.44 -26.63
CA VAL A 572 -12.09 -13.51 -25.51
C VAL A 572 -11.68 -14.53 -24.46
N ILE A 573 -11.18 -15.70 -24.88
CA ILE A 573 -10.67 -16.73 -23.94
C ILE A 573 -9.62 -16.14 -22.98
N ASN A 574 -8.82 -15.18 -23.44
CA ASN A 574 -7.82 -14.54 -22.58
C ASN A 574 -8.40 -13.64 -21.49
N PHE A 575 -9.62 -13.13 -21.70
CA PHE A 575 -10.28 -12.13 -20.85
C PHE A 575 -11.55 -12.67 -20.13
N LEU A 576 -11.79 -13.98 -20.12
CA LEU A 576 -12.97 -14.59 -19.47
C LEU A 576 -13.18 -14.17 -18.01
N HIS A 577 -12.10 -13.93 -17.27
CA HIS A 577 -12.19 -13.48 -15.87
C HIS A 577 -12.78 -12.08 -15.73
N PHE A 578 -12.53 -11.18 -16.70
CA PHE A 578 -13.19 -9.87 -16.75
C PHE A 578 -14.68 -10.02 -17.08
N ALA A 579 -15.01 -10.96 -17.98
CA ALA A 579 -16.39 -11.17 -18.43
C ALA A 579 -17.31 -11.81 -17.39
N PHE A 580 -16.80 -12.76 -16.60
CA PHE A 580 -17.61 -13.59 -15.70
C PHE A 580 -17.38 -13.33 -14.21
N VAL A 581 -16.31 -12.61 -13.87
CA VAL A 581 -16.02 -12.19 -12.49
C VAL A 581 -15.62 -10.70 -12.45
N PRO A 582 -16.42 -9.79 -13.03
CA PRO A 582 -16.10 -8.37 -13.08
C PRO A 582 -15.97 -7.73 -11.68
N GLU A 583 -16.58 -8.33 -10.66
CA GLU A 583 -16.55 -7.85 -9.27
C GLU A 583 -15.13 -7.83 -8.68
N LEU A 584 -14.23 -8.69 -9.19
CA LEU A 584 -12.81 -8.63 -8.82
C LEU A 584 -12.11 -7.36 -9.31
N ASN A 585 -12.64 -6.67 -10.33
CA ASN A 585 -12.07 -5.42 -10.82
C ASN A 585 -12.51 -4.22 -9.98
N PHE A 586 -13.68 -4.28 -9.33
CA PHE A 586 -14.18 -3.23 -8.43
C PHE A 586 -13.63 -3.35 -7.00
N LEU A 587 -13.13 -4.53 -6.63
CA LEU A 587 -12.44 -4.78 -5.35
C LEU A 587 -10.93 -4.50 -5.41
N ARG A 588 -10.40 -4.05 -6.56
CA ARG A 588 -8.99 -3.73 -6.80
C ARG A 588 -8.65 -2.28 -6.51
#